data_AF-A0A954UAN7-F1
#
_entry.id   AF-A0A954UAN7-F1
#
_cell.length_a   1.000
_cell.length_b   1.000
_cell.length_c   1.000
_cell.angle_alpha   90.00
_cell.angle_beta   90.00
_cell.angle_gamma   90.00
#
_symmetry.space_group_name_H-M   'P 1'
#
loop_
_entity.id
_entity.type
_entity.pdbx_description
1 polymer ?
#
loop_
_entity_poly.entity_id
_entity_poly.type
_entity_poly.pdbx_seq_one_letter_code
_entity_poly.pdbx_strand_id
1 'polypeptide(L)'
;AANLSVWLVSLPWDTTCDAPLTDNIVTRGWADPQNHVEGDVGQPLQPGRFYDLNFELQPDDQIIPAGQQLGLMIFSSDREFTLHPDPGTELTIDLDVTSLDLPIVGGIAAYENAMLRPPAPH
;
A
#
# COMPACT_ATOMS: atom_id res chain seq x y z
N ALA A 1 1.52 11.16 -17.76
CA ALA A 1 1.56 11.30 -16.29
C ALA A 1 1.08 9.98 -15.70
N ALA A 2 1.71 9.51 -14.63
CA ALA A 2 1.31 8.31 -13.90
C ALA A 2 0.99 8.75 -12.47
N ASN A 3 0.06 8.06 -11.80
CA ASN A 3 -0.08 8.13 -10.35
C ASN A 3 0.38 6.80 -9.79
N LEU A 4 0.89 6.79 -8.57
CA LEU A 4 1.12 5.57 -7.82
C LEU A 4 0.16 5.57 -6.64
N SER A 5 -0.68 4.54 -6.56
CA SER A 5 -1.60 4.29 -5.46
C SER A 5 -1.21 3.00 -4.77
N VAL A 6 -1.22 3.02 -3.44
CA VAL A 6 -0.87 1.87 -2.61
C VAL A 6 -1.93 1.68 -1.54
N TRP A 7 -2.49 0.49 -1.46
CA TRP A 7 -3.40 0.09 -0.39
C TRP A 7 -2.78 -1.04 0.41
N LEU A 8 -2.87 -0.95 1.74
CA LEU A 8 -2.64 -2.07 2.63
C LEU A 8 -4.01 -2.65 2.98
N VAL A 9 -4.21 -3.92 2.63
CA VAL A 9 -5.50 -4.62 2.80
C VAL A 9 -5.35 -5.80 3.75
N SER A 10 -6.45 -6.15 4.39
CA SER A 10 -6.56 -7.38 5.18
C SER A 10 -7.32 -8.45 4.36
N LEU A 11 -6.79 -9.67 4.38
CA LEU A 11 -7.32 -10.82 3.64
C LEU A 11 -7.57 -12.01 4.57
N PRO A 12 -8.55 -12.89 4.29
CA PRO A 12 -9.45 -12.83 3.15
C PRO A 12 -10.41 -11.64 3.22
N TRP A 13 -10.78 -11.12 2.05
CA TRP A 13 -11.71 -10.01 1.94
C TRP A 13 -13.09 -10.41 2.47
N ASP A 14 -13.62 -9.65 3.43
CA ASP A 14 -14.99 -9.78 3.90
C ASP A 14 -15.95 -9.20 2.85
N THR A 15 -16.74 -10.09 2.24
CA THR A 15 -17.72 -9.76 1.20
C THR A 15 -19.13 -9.52 1.74
N THR A 16 -19.33 -9.53 3.06
CA THR A 16 -20.66 -9.25 3.63
C THR A 16 -21.04 -7.79 3.37
N CYS A 17 -22.31 -7.55 3.04
CA CYS A 17 -22.77 -6.23 2.57
C CYS A 17 -22.60 -5.11 3.61
N ASP A 18 -22.53 -5.46 4.90
CA ASP A 18 -22.41 -4.53 6.01
C ASP A 18 -21.02 -4.58 6.68
N ALA A 19 -20.04 -5.28 6.09
CA ALA A 19 -18.67 -5.29 6.59
C ALA A 19 -18.13 -3.85 6.63
N PRO A 20 -17.63 -3.37 7.79
CA PRO A 20 -16.89 -2.13 7.87
C PRO A 20 -15.75 -2.12 6.84
N LEU A 21 -15.57 -1.01 6.12
CA LEU A 21 -14.49 -0.88 5.15
C LEU A 21 -13.11 -1.12 5.77
N THR A 22 -12.96 -0.74 7.05
CA THR A 22 -11.77 -0.94 7.88
C THR A 22 -11.39 -2.40 8.10
N ASP A 23 -12.35 -3.32 7.99
CA ASP A 23 -12.08 -4.75 8.15
C ASP A 23 -11.32 -5.32 6.94
N ASN A 24 -11.37 -4.61 5.82
CA ASN A 24 -10.74 -4.98 4.55
C ASN A 24 -9.58 -4.07 4.16
N ILE A 25 -9.66 -2.77 4.49
CA ILE A 25 -8.65 -1.77 4.15
C ILE A 25 -8.05 -1.23 5.44
N VAL A 26 -6.75 -1.48 5.61
CA VAL A 26 -5.97 -1.05 6.77
C VAL A 26 -5.49 0.39 6.59
N THR A 27 -4.92 0.71 5.43
CA THR A 27 -4.52 2.09 5.10
C THR A 27 -4.31 2.26 3.60
N ARG A 28 -4.19 3.51 3.14
CA ARG A 28 -3.97 3.91 1.75
C ARG A 28 -2.89 4.97 1.67
N GLY A 29 -2.23 5.10 0.52
CA GLY A 29 -1.30 6.17 0.22
C GLY A 29 -1.19 6.40 -1.28
N TRP A 30 -0.77 7.60 -1.66
CA TRP A 30 -0.63 8.01 -3.05
C TRP A 30 0.64 8.84 -3.22
N ALA A 31 1.29 8.68 -4.37
CA ALA A 31 2.45 9.48 -4.77
C ALA A 31 2.33 9.88 -6.24
N ASP A 32 2.72 11.12 -6.55
CA ASP A 32 3.02 11.52 -7.93
C ASP A 32 4.49 11.18 -8.20
N PRO A 33 4.81 10.25 -9.12
CA PRO A 33 6.18 9.91 -9.42
C PRO A 33 7.01 11.08 -9.96
N GLN A 34 6.39 12.16 -10.44
CA GLN A 34 7.09 13.39 -10.81
C GLN A 34 7.76 14.07 -9.60
N ASN A 35 7.32 13.76 -8.39
CA ASN A 35 7.91 14.23 -7.13
C ASN A 35 8.96 13.24 -6.56
N HIS A 36 9.62 12.47 -7.41
CA HIS A 36 10.70 11.53 -7.04
C HIS A 36 11.97 12.22 -6.49
N VAL A 37 12.06 13.54 -6.59
CA VAL A 37 13.10 14.35 -5.96
C VAL A 37 12.47 15.31 -4.96
N GLU A 38 13.17 15.57 -3.86
CA GLU A 38 12.74 16.57 -2.90
C GLU A 38 12.66 17.96 -3.55
N GLY A 39 11.52 18.63 -3.38
CA GLY A 39 11.28 19.98 -3.86
C GLY A 39 9.80 20.24 -4.17
N ASP A 40 9.46 21.51 -4.34
CA ASP A 40 8.07 21.93 -4.57
C ASP A 40 7.61 21.80 -6.04
N VAL A 41 8.51 21.36 -6.94
CA VAL A 41 8.28 21.33 -8.38
C VAL A 41 8.56 19.93 -8.93
N GLY A 42 7.51 19.28 -9.44
CA GLY A 42 7.62 17.97 -10.09
C GLY A 42 8.45 18.02 -11.37
N GLN A 43 9.16 16.93 -11.65
CA GLN A 43 10.01 16.78 -12.83
C GLN A 43 9.42 15.77 -13.83
N PRO A 44 9.53 16.03 -15.15
CA PRO A 44 9.08 15.08 -16.17
C PRO A 44 9.74 13.72 -16.07
N LEU A 45 8.94 12.66 -16.21
CA LEU A 45 9.40 11.28 -16.22
C LEU A 45 9.88 10.85 -17.61
N GLN A 46 10.92 10.04 -17.64
CA GLN A 46 11.43 9.41 -18.86
C GLN A 46 10.92 7.96 -18.93
N PRO A 47 10.24 7.55 -20.02
CA PRO A 47 9.81 6.16 -20.18
C PRO A 47 10.98 5.16 -20.09
N GLY A 48 10.77 4.04 -19.38
CA GLY A 48 11.78 2.99 -19.21
C GLY A 48 12.87 3.29 -18.17
N ARG A 49 12.82 4.46 -17.51
CA ARG A 49 13.70 4.78 -16.38
C ARG A 49 13.00 4.48 -15.06
N PHE A 50 13.71 3.81 -14.15
CA PHE A 50 13.27 3.64 -12.77
C PHE A 50 13.52 4.90 -11.95
N TYR A 51 12.60 5.17 -11.03
CA TYR A 51 12.62 6.30 -10.10
C TYR A 51 12.26 5.79 -8.72
N ASP A 52 13.04 6.20 -7.72
CA ASP A 52 12.77 5.88 -6.32
C ASP A 52 11.69 6.80 -5.78
N LEU A 53 10.74 6.21 -5.04
CA LEU A 53 9.65 6.93 -4.39
C LEU A 53 9.62 6.56 -2.92
N ASN A 54 9.55 7.57 -2.06
CA ASN A 54 9.38 7.41 -0.63
C ASN A 54 8.24 8.32 -0.16
N PHE A 55 7.23 7.72 0.44
CA PHE A 55 6.04 8.44 0.92
C PHE A 55 5.38 7.66 2.06
N GLU A 56 4.69 8.40 2.93
CA GLU A 56 3.94 7.83 4.05
C GLU A 56 2.54 7.37 3.59
N LEU A 57 2.06 6.27 4.18
CA LEU A 57 0.66 5.88 4.09
C LEU A 57 -0.16 6.72 5.10
N GLN A 58 -1.47 6.79 4.91
CA GLN A 58 -2.35 7.46 5.85
C GLN A 58 -2.22 6.82 7.25
N PRO A 59 -2.07 7.61 8.31
CA PRO A 59 -1.93 7.07 9.66
C PRO A 59 -3.23 6.38 10.07
N ASP A 60 -3.12 5.17 10.61
CA ASP A 60 -4.24 4.42 11.18
C ASP A 60 -3.76 3.58 12.38
N ASP A 61 -4.69 3.14 13.23
CA ASP A 61 -4.44 2.22 14.36
C ASP A 61 -5.41 1.04 14.26
N GLN A 62 -4.87 -0.13 13.85
CA GLN A 62 -5.65 -1.30 13.47
C GLN A 62 -5.09 -2.57 14.11
N ILE A 63 -5.98 -3.44 14.58
CA ILE A 63 -5.64 -4.79 15.02
C ILE A 63 -5.95 -5.75 13.88
N ILE A 64 -4.93 -6.46 13.39
CA ILE A 64 -5.13 -7.53 12.41
C ILE A 64 -5.51 -8.82 13.15
N PRO A 65 -6.75 -9.33 12.98
CA PRO A 65 -7.21 -10.56 13.60
C PRO A 65 -6.35 -11.78 13.22
N ALA A 66 -6.26 -12.75 14.13
CA ALA A 66 -5.60 -14.01 13.83
C ALA A 66 -6.30 -14.73 12.65
N GLY A 67 -5.49 -15.27 11.74
CA GLY A 67 -5.97 -15.91 10.51
C GLY A 67 -6.13 -14.97 9.32
N GLN A 68 -6.09 -13.65 9.53
CA GLN A 68 -5.99 -12.69 8.44
C GLN A 68 -4.53 -12.46 8.00
N GLN A 69 -4.36 -12.00 6.77
CA GLN A 69 -3.08 -11.68 6.14
C GLN A 69 -3.10 -10.25 5.63
N LEU A 70 -1.97 -9.55 5.77
CA LEU A 70 -1.77 -8.25 5.15
C LEU A 70 -1.34 -8.41 3.69
N GLY A 71 -2.03 -7.73 2.78
CA GLY A 71 -1.67 -7.62 1.37
C GLY A 71 -1.27 -6.20 1.01
N LEU A 72 -0.13 -6.04 0.33
CA LEU A 72 0.27 -4.77 -0.29
C LEU A 72 -0.24 -4.74 -1.74
N MET A 73 -1.16 -3.83 -2.03
CA MET A 73 -1.72 -3.64 -3.36
C MET A 73 -1.14 -2.37 -3.97
N ILE A 74 -0.46 -2.50 -5.11
CA ILE A 74 0.15 -1.39 -5.84
C ILE A 74 -0.54 -1.25 -7.19
N PHE A 75 -0.99 -0.04 -7.54
CA PHE A 75 -1.69 0.23 -8.78
C PHE A 75 -1.55 1.70 -9.19
N SER A 76 -2.01 2.05 -10.40
CA SER A 76 -1.83 3.39 -10.96
C SER A 76 -2.90 4.39 -10.46
N SER A 77 -4.05 4.45 -11.13
CA SER A 77 -5.13 5.38 -10.75
C SER A 77 -6.09 4.75 -9.75
N ASP A 78 -6.16 5.32 -8.55
CA ASP A 78 -7.31 5.22 -7.66
C ASP A 78 -8.44 6.10 -8.19
N ARG A 79 -9.56 5.45 -8.53
CA ARG A 79 -10.72 6.09 -9.15
C ARG A 79 -11.37 7.13 -8.23
N GLU A 80 -11.18 7.01 -6.92
CA GLU A 80 -11.75 7.91 -5.93
C GLU A 80 -10.87 9.14 -5.68
N PHE A 81 -9.53 9.03 -5.86
CA PHE A 81 -8.60 10.03 -5.34
C PHE A 81 -7.48 10.50 -6.29
N THR A 82 -7.32 9.89 -7.47
CA THR A 82 -6.25 10.28 -8.41
C THR A 82 -6.79 10.84 -9.72
N LEU A 83 -5.93 11.59 -10.42
CA LEU A 83 -6.21 12.02 -11.79
C LEU A 83 -6.29 10.80 -12.72
N HIS A 84 -7.13 10.92 -13.75
CA HIS A 84 -7.37 9.88 -14.74
C HIS A 84 -6.68 10.27 -16.06
N PRO A 85 -5.36 10.03 -16.21
CA PRO A 85 -4.66 10.28 -17.46
C PRO A 85 -5.19 9.35 -18.57
N ASP A 86 -4.88 9.71 -19.82
CA ASP A 86 -5.22 8.86 -20.96
C ASP A 86 -4.66 7.44 -20.78
N PRO A 87 -5.43 6.40 -21.16
CA PRO A 87 -5.01 5.02 -21.04
C PRO A 87 -3.76 4.73 -21.87
N GLY A 88 -2.92 3.81 -21.41
CA GLY A 88 -1.72 3.36 -22.12
C GLY A 88 -0.40 3.57 -21.37
N THR A 89 -0.44 4.13 -20.16
CA THR A 89 0.73 4.13 -19.28
C THR A 89 0.87 2.77 -18.59
N GLU A 90 1.99 2.10 -18.82
CA GLU A 90 2.36 0.88 -18.13
C GLU A 90 3.23 1.22 -16.90
N LEU A 91 2.95 0.56 -15.78
CA LEU A 91 3.71 0.70 -14.54
C LEU A 91 4.50 -0.59 -14.31
N THR A 92 5.81 -0.44 -14.17
CA THR A 92 6.71 -1.53 -13.80
C THR A 92 7.27 -1.26 -12.41
N ILE A 93 7.15 -2.24 -11.52
CA ILE A 93 7.66 -2.16 -10.15
C ILE A 93 8.80 -3.17 -10.00
N ASP A 94 9.93 -2.69 -9.49
CA ASP A 94 11.03 -3.56 -9.08
C ASP A 94 10.78 -4.01 -7.63
N LEU A 95 10.37 -5.27 -7.47
CA LEU A 95 10.04 -5.84 -6.16
C LEU A 95 11.28 -6.13 -5.31
N ASP A 96 12.47 -6.28 -5.91
CA ASP A 96 13.70 -6.61 -5.18
C ASP A 96 14.18 -5.44 -4.31
N VAL A 97 13.76 -4.22 -4.66
CA VAL A 97 14.08 -2.97 -3.95
C VAL A 97 12.85 -2.27 -3.36
N THR A 98 11.68 -2.92 -3.39
CA THR A 98 10.46 -2.41 -2.76
C THR A 98 10.39 -2.86 -1.31
N SER A 99 10.13 -1.94 -0.39
CA SER A 99 9.97 -2.23 1.03
C SER A 99 8.77 -1.51 1.63
N LEU A 100 8.25 -2.05 2.73
CA LEU A 100 7.14 -1.49 3.50
C LEU A 100 7.53 -1.50 4.97
N ASP A 101 7.60 -0.32 5.57
CA ASP A 101 7.87 -0.15 7.00
C ASP A 101 6.56 0.05 7.77
N LEU A 102 6.28 -0.84 8.71
CA LEU A 102 5.06 -0.77 9.55
C LEU A 102 5.42 -0.57 11.02
N PRO A 103 4.89 0.47 11.70
CA PRO A 103 5.04 0.61 13.14
C PRO A 103 4.16 -0.42 13.85
N ILE A 104 4.78 -1.28 14.66
CA ILE A 104 4.08 -2.34 15.41
C ILE A 104 4.07 -1.98 16.89
N VAL A 105 2.88 -1.94 17.50
CA VAL A 105 2.73 -1.76 18.95
C VAL A 105 3.43 -2.91 19.68
N GLY A 106 4.38 -2.59 20.56
CA GLY A 106 5.22 -3.57 21.25
C GLY A 106 6.45 -4.05 20.45
N GLY A 107 6.65 -3.53 19.23
CA GLY A 107 7.85 -3.75 18.41
C GLY A 107 8.00 -5.18 17.88
N ILE A 108 9.24 -5.52 17.48
CA ILE A 108 9.55 -6.79 16.79
C ILE A 108 9.19 -8.03 17.63
N ALA A 109 9.33 -7.96 18.95
CA ALA A 109 8.97 -9.07 19.83
C ALA A 109 7.47 -9.38 19.77
N ALA A 110 6.60 -8.37 19.61
CA ALA A 110 5.17 -8.58 19.45
C ALA A 110 4.86 -9.23 18.09
N TYR A 111 5.54 -8.79 17.03
CA TYR A 111 5.44 -9.36 15.69
C TYR A 111 5.83 -10.84 15.63
N GLU A 112 7.01 -11.18 16.16
CA GLU A 112 7.49 -12.57 16.19
C GLU A 112 6.52 -13.48 16.93
N ASN A 113 5.99 -13.02 18.08
CA ASN A 113 4.99 -13.77 18.84
C ASN A 113 3.68 -13.97 18.07
N ALA A 114 3.27 -13.02 17.23
CA ALA A 114 2.09 -13.16 16.38
C ALA A 114 2.32 -14.18 15.27
N MET A 115 3.50 -14.16 14.63
CA MET A 115 3.86 -15.07 13.53
C MET A 115 4.12 -16.52 13.97
N LEU A 116 4.47 -16.73 15.24
CA LEU A 116 4.62 -18.08 15.81
C LEU A 116 3.29 -18.79 16.06
N ARG A 117 2.17 -18.07 16.05
CA ARG A 117 0.85 -18.68 16.25
C ARG A 117 0.36 -19.27 14.93
N PRO A 118 0.02 -20.57 14.88
CA PRO A 118 -0.64 -21.12 13.70
C PRO A 118 -1.96 -20.37 13.46
N PRO A 119 -2.39 -20.22 12.19
CA PRO A 119 -3.68 -19.61 11.88
C PRO A 119 -4.78 -20.35 12.65
N ALA A 120 -5.74 -19.60 13.19
CA ALA A 120 -6.86 -20.18 13.90
C ALA A 120 -7.59 -21.19 12.98
N PRO A 121 -7.97 -22.38 13.47
CA PRO A 121 -8.73 -23.32 12.66
C PRO A 121 -10.08 -22.70 12.26
N HIS A 122 -10.43 -22.85 10.98
CA HIS A 122 -11.72 -22.45 10.41
C HIS A 122 -12.89 -23.23 11.02
#